data_AF-A0AAP8N7B3-F1
#
_entry.id   AF-A0AAP8N7B3-F1
#
_cell.length_a   1.000
_cell.length_b   1.000
_cell.length_c   1.000
_cell.angle_alpha   90.00
_cell.angle_beta   90.00
_cell.angle_gamma   90.00
#
_symmetry.space_group_name_H-M   'P 1'
#
loop_
_entity.id
_entity.type
_entity.pdbx_description
1 polymer ?
#
loop_
_entity_poly.entity_id
_entity_poly.type
_entity_poly.pdbx_seq_one_letter_code
_entity_poly.pdbx_strand_id
1 'polypeptide(L)' 'DQLEFTYLSGLHGTDFVEYMEVYSYIYSYKRKHGIALKVKADREQPVVDSIATIWEGANWPERETYDLLGIKFVGHP' A
#
# COMPACT_ATOMS: atom_id res chain seq x y z
N ASP A 1 -17.44 -9.51 1.30
CA ASP A 1 -18.06 -10.42 0.29
C ASP A 1 -18.52 -9.80 -1.02
N GLN A 2 -18.84 -8.50 -1.11
CA GLN A 2 -19.37 -7.93 -2.37
C GLN A 2 -18.32 -7.46 -3.40
N LEU A 3 -17.06 -7.21 -3.04
CA LEU A 3 -16.07 -6.62 -3.98
C LEU A 3 -14.96 -7.60 -4.41
N GLU A 4 -14.64 -8.61 -3.59
CA GLU A 4 -13.77 -9.74 -3.95
C GLU A 4 -12.40 -9.34 -4.55
N PHE A 5 -11.70 -8.39 -3.91
CA PHE A 5 -10.32 -8.06 -4.27
C PHE A 5 -9.36 -9.11 -3.71
N THR A 6 -8.89 -10.00 -4.57
CA THR A 6 -8.08 -11.17 -4.18
C THR A 6 -6.62 -11.04 -4.58
N TYR A 7 -6.24 -9.97 -5.29
CA TYR A 7 -4.89 -9.81 -5.82
C TYR A 7 -4.39 -8.39 -5.61
N LEU A 8 -3.19 -8.27 -5.02
CA LEU A 8 -2.43 -7.03 -4.99
C LEU A 8 -1.48 -7.02 -6.19
N SER A 9 -1.75 -6.13 -7.14
CA SER A 9 -0.95 -5.99 -8.35
C SER A 9 0.34 -5.19 -8.13
N GLY A 10 0.39 -4.37 -7.08
CA GLY A 10 1.57 -3.60 -6.73
C GLY A 10 1.30 -2.61 -5.61
N LEU A 11 2.37 -2.24 -4.90
CA LEU A 11 2.37 -1.20 -3.90
C LEU A 11 3.62 -0.33 -4.09
N HIS A 12 3.49 0.97 -3.93
CA HIS A 12 4.63 1.90 -3.92
C HIS A 12 4.29 3.15 -3.12
N GLY A 13 5.33 3.81 -2.58
CA GLY A 13 5.20 5.16 -2.03
C GLY A 13 5.55 6.24 -3.05
N THR A 14 4.98 7.43 -2.86
CA THR A 14 5.26 8.65 -3.60
C THR A 14 5.54 9.78 -2.64
N ASP A 15 6.61 10.54 -2.90
CA ASP A 15 6.97 11.75 -2.15
C ASP A 15 6.37 12.99 -2.83
N PHE A 16 5.40 13.63 -2.16
CA PHE A 16 4.93 14.97 -2.53
C PHE A 16 5.49 16.00 -1.56
N VAL A 17 5.75 17.21 -2.04
CA VAL A 17 6.35 18.31 -1.25
C VAL A 17 5.67 18.51 0.11
N GLU A 18 4.36 18.35 0.20
CA GLU A 18 3.58 18.56 1.43
C GLU A 18 3.28 17.28 2.23
N TYR A 19 3.29 16.10 1.60
CA TYR A 19 2.85 14.84 2.23
C TYR A 19 3.47 13.63 1.55
N MET A 20 3.48 12.48 2.24
CA MET A 20 3.81 11.20 1.63
C MET A 20 2.52 10.48 1.23
N GLU A 21 2.55 9.68 0.17
CA GLU A 21 1.36 8.92 -0.25
C GLU A 21 1.74 7.48 -0.62
N VAL A 22 0.95 6.52 -0.16
CA VAL A 22 1.10 5.11 -0.53
C VAL A 22 -0.01 4.73 -1.50
N TYR A 23 0.38 4.12 -2.61
CA TYR A 23 -0.49 3.58 -3.63
C TYR A 23 -0.52 2.06 -3.53
N SER A 24 -1.71 1.48 -3.48
CA SER A 24 -1.92 0.02 -3.53
C SER A 24 -2.90 -0.32 -4.63
N TYR A 25 -2.46 -1.08 -5.62
CA TYR A 25 -3.30 -1.52 -6.73
C TYR A 25 -3.86 -2.90 -6.43
N ILE A 26 -5.18 -2.99 -6.25
CA ILE A 26 -5.86 -4.25 -6.00
C ILE A 26 -6.79 -4.60 -7.14
N TYR A 27 -6.92 -5.90 -7.40
CA TYR A 27 -7.67 -6.43 -8.52
C TYR A 27 -8.62 -7.54 -8.06
N SER A 28 -9.83 -7.55 -8.63
CA SER A 28 -10.77 -8.65 -8.50
C SER A 28 -10.81 -9.43 -9.82
N TYR A 29 -10.30 -10.66 -9.81
CA TYR A 29 -10.39 -11.53 -10.99
C TYR A 29 -11.82 -11.94 -11.30
N LYS A 30 -12.63 -12.16 -10.27
CA LYS A 30 -14.02 -12.59 -10.42
C LYS A 30 -14.89 -11.49 -11.05
N ARG A 31 -14.65 -10.24 -10.66
CA ARG A 31 -15.42 -9.08 -11.17
C ARG A 31 -14.72 -8.33 -12.30
N LYS A 32 -13.49 -8.72 -12.64
CA LYS A 32 -12.66 -8.20 -13.74
C LYS A 32 -12.45 -6.69 -13.69
N HIS A 33 -12.22 -6.15 -12.49
CA HIS A 33 -11.93 -4.74 -12.28
C HIS A 33 -10.84 -4.57 -11.23
N GLY A 34 -10.09 -3.48 -11.37
CA GLY A 34 -9.05 -3.08 -10.42
C GLY A 34 -9.30 -1.67 -9.93
N ILE A 35 -8.81 -1.39 -8.73
CA ILE A 35 -8.82 -0.06 -8.13
C ILE A 35 -7.45 0.26 -7.55
N ALA A 36 -7.16 1.55 -7.42
CA ALA A 36 -6.00 2.04 -6.69
C ALA A 36 -6.49 2.65 -5.37
N LEU A 37 -5.98 2.13 -4.25
CA LEU A 37 -6.11 2.74 -2.95
C LEU A 37 -4.96 3.73 -2.77
N LYS A 38 -5.30 4.95 -2.33
CA LYS A 38 -4.33 6.00 -2.05
C LYS A 38 -4.47 6.39 -0.59
N VAL A 39 -3.39 6.29 0.15
CA VAL A 39 -3.35 6.66 1.56
C VAL A 39 -2.34 7.77 1.74
N LYS A 40 -2.82 8.94 2.16
CA LYS A 40 -1.96 10.06 2.51
C LYS A 40 -1.43 9.87 3.91
N ALA A 41 -0.14 10.08 4.06
CA ALA A 41 0.57 10.06 5.32
C ALA A 41 1.23 11.42 5.56
N ASP A 42 1.45 11.73 6.83
CA ASP A 42 2.15 12.95 7.23
C ASP A 42 3.59 12.98 6.66
N ARG A 43 4.14 14.16 6.39
CA ARG A 43 5.48 14.30 5.82
C ARG A 43 6.59 14.10 6.86
N GLU A 44 6.41 14.62 8.07
CA GLU A 44 7.42 14.56 9.12
C GLU A 44 7.43 13.19 9.80
N GLN A 45 6.25 12.59 9.94
CA GLN A 45 6.08 11.26 10.53
C GLN A 45 5.15 10.39 9.67
N PRO A 46 5.62 9.91 8.50
CA PRO A 46 4.80 9.09 7.62
C PRO A 46 4.57 7.70 8.23
N VAL A 47 3.33 7.43 8.63
CA VAL A 47 2.90 6.16 9.20
C VAL A 47 1.62 5.69 8.50
N VAL A 48 1.61 4.43 8.09
CA VAL A 48 0.48 3.77 7.41
C VAL A 48 0.31 2.35 7.97
N ASP A 49 -0.91 1.80 7.97
CA ASP A 49 -1.13 0.40 8.36
C ASP A 49 -0.63 -0.56 7.27
N SER A 50 0.06 -1.61 7.66
CA SER A 50 0.51 -2.67 6.75
C SER A 50 -0.68 -3.47 6.22
N ILE A 51 -0.64 -3.79 4.93
CA ILE A 51 -1.60 -4.70 4.29
C ILE A 51 -0.96 -6.07 3.99
N ALA A 52 0.28 -6.31 4.42
CA ALA A 52 1.00 -7.57 4.24
C ALA A 52 0.32 -8.76 4.92
N THR A 53 -0.46 -8.52 5.98
CA THR A 53 -1.27 -9.54 6.66
C THR A 53 -2.49 -9.99 5.85
N ILE A 54 -2.93 -9.18 4.88
CA ILE A 54 -4.06 -9.47 3.99
C ILE A 54 -3.55 -10.01 2.65
N TRP A 55 -2.51 -9.38 2.10
CA TRP A 55 -1.86 -9.79 0.87
C TRP A 55 -0.35 -9.93 1.09
N GLU A 56 0.14 -11.16 1.16
CA GLU A 56 1.58 -11.44 1.39
C GLU A 56 2.51 -10.75 0.38
N GLY A 57 2.00 -10.51 -0.84
CA GLY A 57 2.72 -9.77 -1.89
C GLY A 57 3.05 -8.32 -1.53
N ALA A 58 2.48 -7.77 -0.46
CA ALA A 58 2.83 -6.43 0.04
C ALA A 58 4.10 -6.40 0.90
N ASN A 59 4.59 -7.55 1.36
CA ASN A 59 5.73 -7.59 2.29
C ASN A 59 6.96 -6.87 1.70
N TRP A 60 7.40 -7.29 0.52
CA TRP A 60 8.58 -6.69 -0.09
C TRP A 60 8.39 -5.22 -0.51
N PRO A 61 7.29 -4.83 -1.18
CA PRO A 61 7.05 -3.44 -1.55
C PRO A 61 6.93 -2.48 -0.36
N GLU A 62 6.36 -2.92 0.77
CA GLU A 62 6.30 -2.10 1.99
C GLU A 62 7.70 -1.86 2.56
N ARG A 63 8.56 -2.89 2.57
CA ARG A 63 9.97 -2.75 2.96
C ARG A 63 10.74 -1.82 2.03
N GLU A 64 10.57 -1.97 0.73
CA GLU A 64 11.18 -1.07 -0.27
C GLU A 64 10.73 0.38 -0.06
N THR A 65 9.44 0.59 0.20
CA THR A 65 8.88 1.93 0.45
C THR A 65 9.42 2.53 1.75
N TYR A 66 9.58 1.71 2.81
CA TYR A 66 10.24 2.12 4.04
C TYR A 66 11.70 2.49 3.81
N ASP A 67 12.46 1.66 3.08
CA ASP A 67 13.89 1.88 2.84
C ASP A 67 14.15 3.13 1.98
N LEU A 68 13.29 3.41 1.00
CA LEU A 68 13.45 4.56 0.07
C LEU A 68 12.88 5.87 0.61
N LEU A 69 11.72 5.83 1.26
CA LEU A 69 10.95 7.03 1.64
C LEU A 69 10.77 7.20 3.15
N GLY A 70 11.15 6.21 3.96
CA GLY A 70 11.02 6.25 5.41
C GLY A 70 9.59 6.08 5.92
N ILE A 71 8.62 5.71 5.06
CA ILE A 71 7.22 5.48 5.46
C ILE A 71 7.14 4.22 6.33
N LYS A 72 6.67 4.36 7.57
CA LYS A 72 6.54 3.25 8.52
C LYS A 72 5.22 2.51 8.32
N PHE A 73 5.31 1.19 8.18
CA PHE A 73 4.15 0.31 8.08
C PHE A 73 3.85 -0.38 9.42
N VAL A 74 2.72 -0.02 10.06
CA VAL A 74 2.31 -0.58 11.36
C VAL A 74 1.78 -1.99 11.17
N GLY A 75 2.28 -2.94 11.97
CA GLY A 75 1.87 -4.34 11.88
C GLY A 75 2.49 -5.12 10.72
N HIS A 76 3.54 -4.56 10.10
CA HIS A 76 4.35 -5.29 9.13
C HIS A 76 5.07 -6.48 9.81
N PRO A 77 5.07 -7.68 9.19
CA PRO A 77 5.73 -8.88 9.73
C PRO A 77 7.26 -8.88 9.64
#